data_AF-A0A3M7M1R6-F1
#
_entry.id   AF-A0A3M7M1R6-F1
#
_cell.length_a   1.000
_cell.length_b   1.000
_cell.length_c   1.000
_cell.angle_alpha   90.00
_cell.angle_beta   90.00
_cell.angle_gamma   90.00
#
_symmetry.space_group_name_H-M   'P 1'
#
loop_
_entity.id
_entity.type
_entity.pdbx_description
1 polymer ?
#
loop_
_entity_poly.entity_id
_entity_poly.type
_entity_poly.pdbx_seq_one_letter_code
_entity_poly.pdbx_strand_id
1 'polypeptide(L)'
;MKSLGIASSFMHAAEALHGDLGDIKQNDAVMFISYSGKTGELMALLDHIPSNTPILAITSQTKPSDCRLLEDRPNAILLPAPIHELEEVSFGVCAPTTSTTVSIAVGDMLALTVAEALHQEDTKDVFRRNHPGGAIGAKSRRIDKEPTVTTGESGLITPPAV
;
A
#
# COMPACT_ATOMS: atom_id res chain seq x y z
N MET A 1 -6.02 -0.44 1.89
CA MET A 1 -6.02 -1.27 3.12
C MET A 1 -7.43 -1.69 3.56
N LYS A 2 -8.36 -0.77 3.89
CA LYS A 2 -9.76 -1.10 4.29
C LYS A 2 -10.43 -2.21 3.44
N SER A 3 -10.34 -2.09 2.12
CA SER A 3 -10.91 -3.07 1.18
C SER A 3 -10.44 -4.51 1.40
N LEU A 4 -9.23 -4.70 1.94
CA LEU A 4 -8.61 -6.01 2.18
C LEU A 4 -8.71 -6.47 3.65
N GLY A 5 -9.58 -5.85 4.46
CA GLY A 5 -9.81 -6.27 5.85
C GLY A 5 -8.87 -5.65 6.89
N ILE A 6 -8.00 -4.74 6.47
CA ILE A 6 -7.08 -4.03 7.35
C ILE A 6 -7.72 -2.70 7.75
N ALA A 7 -8.01 -2.51 9.04
CA ALA A 7 -8.47 -1.23 9.56
C ALA A 7 -7.40 -0.17 9.33
N SER A 8 -7.77 0.93 8.67
CA SER A 8 -6.85 2.02 8.34
C SER A 8 -7.63 3.32 8.22
N SER A 9 -7.10 4.45 8.64
CA SER A 9 -7.67 5.78 8.39
C SER A 9 -6.61 6.70 7.80
N PHE A 10 -7.05 7.76 7.12
CA PHE A 10 -6.17 8.84 6.73
C PHE A 10 -6.27 9.94 7.78
N MET A 11 -5.14 10.49 8.17
CA MET A 11 -5.03 11.61 9.10
C MET A 11 -4.19 12.70 8.43
N HIS A 12 -4.69 13.93 8.42
CA HIS A 12 -3.97 15.06 7.86
C HIS A 12 -3.00 15.63 8.90
N ALA A 13 -1.72 15.72 8.57
CA ALA A 13 -0.68 16.11 9.54
C ALA A 13 -0.93 17.47 10.20
N ALA A 14 -1.40 18.46 9.44
CA ALA A 14 -1.68 19.79 9.96
C ALA A 14 -2.89 19.82 10.91
N GLU A 15 -3.87 18.93 10.73
CA GLU A 15 -5.08 18.89 11.56
C GLU A 15 -4.89 17.96 12.78
N ALA A 16 -3.96 17.01 12.70
CA ALA A 16 -3.64 16.08 13.78
C ALA A 16 -3.29 16.78 15.09
N LEU A 17 -2.52 17.86 15.01
CA LEU A 17 -2.14 18.68 16.17
C LEU A 17 -3.31 19.50 16.75
N HIS A 18 -4.44 19.55 16.04
CA HIS A 18 -5.64 20.30 16.42
C HIS A 18 -6.80 19.40 16.86
N GLY A 19 -6.58 18.09 17.00
CA GLY A 19 -7.58 17.18 17.58
C GLY A 19 -7.47 15.74 17.09
N ASP A 20 -7.07 15.53 15.82
CA ASP A 20 -7.14 14.18 15.22
C ASP A 20 -6.13 13.21 15.84
N LEU A 21 -5.11 13.68 16.58
CA LEU A 21 -4.24 12.80 17.39
C LEU A 21 -5.03 11.88 18.33
N GLY A 22 -6.21 12.30 18.77
CA GLY A 22 -7.12 11.48 19.58
C GLY A 22 -7.59 10.20 18.89
N ASP A 23 -7.47 10.08 17.58
CA ASP A 23 -7.85 8.89 16.82
C ASP A 23 -6.86 7.74 16.98
N ILE A 24 -5.59 8.02 17.31
CA ILE A 24 -4.55 6.99 17.50
C ILE A 24 -4.83 6.21 18.79
N LYS A 25 -4.99 4.89 18.68
CA LYS A 25 -5.24 3.96 19.80
C LYS A 25 -4.00 3.10 20.09
N GLN A 26 -4.03 2.41 21.23
CA GLN A 26 -2.91 1.64 21.77
C GLN A 26 -2.37 0.55 20.83
N ASN A 27 -3.19 0.01 19.94
CA ASN A 27 -2.82 -1.07 19.03
C ASN A 27 -2.71 -0.61 17.57
N ASP A 28 -2.70 0.70 17.34
CA ASP A 28 -2.55 1.26 16.00
C ASP A 28 -1.06 1.37 15.65
N ALA A 29 -0.79 1.31 14.35
CA ALA A 29 0.48 1.71 13.77
C ALA A 29 0.28 2.97 12.92
N VAL A 30 1.27 3.86 12.91
CA VAL A 30 1.25 5.07 12.10
C VAL A 30 2.17 4.87 10.90
N MET A 31 1.63 5.07 9.69
CA MET A 31 2.40 5.05 8.46
C MET A 31 2.52 6.46 7.89
N PHE A 32 3.73 6.99 7.87
CA PHE A 32 4.06 8.24 7.20
C PHE A 32 4.35 8.03 5.72
N ILE A 33 3.96 8.99 4.90
CA ILE A 33 4.33 9.05 3.49
C ILE A 33 5.03 10.39 3.26
N SER A 34 6.32 10.36 2.97
CA SER A 34 7.13 11.56 2.76
C SER A 34 8.30 11.24 1.86
N TYR A 35 8.34 11.81 0.65
CA TYR A 35 9.45 11.59 -0.26
C TYR A 35 10.80 11.96 0.39
N SER A 36 10.86 13.09 1.10
CA SER A 36 12.10 13.59 1.72
C SER A 36 12.48 12.88 3.02
N GLY A 37 11.53 12.20 3.68
CA GLY A 37 11.71 11.60 5.00
C GLY A 37 11.88 12.62 6.13
N LYS A 38 11.62 13.92 5.87
CA LYS A 38 11.84 15.03 6.81
C LYS A 38 10.82 16.18 6.67
N THR A 39 9.62 15.89 6.16
CA THR A 39 8.53 16.88 6.06
C THR A 39 8.23 17.50 7.42
N GLY A 40 8.23 18.83 7.53
CA GLY A 40 8.16 19.55 8.81
C GLY A 40 6.91 19.24 9.62
N GLU A 41 5.75 19.19 8.98
CA GLU A 41 4.46 18.88 9.62
C GLU A 41 4.43 17.46 10.20
N LEU A 42 5.07 16.50 9.52
CA LEU A 42 5.17 15.13 10.00
C LEU A 42 6.17 14.99 11.15
N MET A 43 7.28 15.73 11.09
CA MET A 43 8.25 15.80 12.19
C MET A 43 7.62 16.40 13.44
N ALA A 44 6.86 17.50 13.30
CA ALA A 44 6.13 18.09 14.42
C ALA A 44 5.11 17.12 15.01
N LEU A 45 4.41 16.35 14.16
CA LEU A 45 3.48 15.31 14.61
C LEU A 45 4.18 14.16 15.35
N LEU A 46 5.38 13.76 14.90
CA LEU A 46 6.15 12.66 15.48
C LEU A 46 6.42 12.86 16.98
N ASP A 47 6.66 14.11 17.42
CA ASP A 47 6.94 14.44 18.82
C ASP A 47 5.74 14.18 19.75
N HIS A 48 4.53 14.13 19.21
CA HIS A 48 3.29 13.93 19.96
C HIS A 48 2.73 12.50 19.87
N ILE A 49 3.29 11.66 18.99
CA ILE A 49 2.91 10.25 18.90
C ILE A 49 3.61 9.46 20.00
N PRO A 50 2.89 8.63 20.79
CA PRO A 50 3.50 7.80 21.83
C PRO A 50 4.71 7.02 21.32
N SER A 51 5.77 6.94 22.13
CA SER A 51 7.05 6.33 21.72
C SER A 51 6.93 4.85 21.37
N ASN A 52 5.95 4.15 21.95
CA ASN A 52 5.64 2.74 21.73
C ASN A 52 4.77 2.49 20.49
N THR A 53 4.18 3.52 19.86
CA THR A 53 3.40 3.36 18.63
C THR A 53 4.33 2.93 17.49
N PRO A 54 4.07 1.78 16.83
CA PRO A 54 4.86 1.36 15.67
C PRO A 54 4.77 2.39 14.55
N ILE A 55 5.93 2.76 14.00
CA ILE A 55 6.05 3.71 12.89
C ILE A 55 6.49 2.99 11.63
N LEU A 56 5.81 3.25 10.53
CA LEU A 56 6.25 2.89 9.19
C LEU A 56 6.45 4.19 8.40
N ALA A 57 7.42 4.23 7.49
CA ALA A 57 7.61 5.40 6.63
C ALA A 57 7.91 5.00 5.18
N ILE A 58 7.05 5.41 4.26
CA ILE A 58 7.30 5.34 2.81
C ILE A 58 8.06 6.60 2.41
N THR A 59 9.32 6.45 2.02
CA THR A 59 10.23 7.57 1.72
C THR A 59 11.24 7.22 0.62
N SER A 60 11.96 8.22 0.08
CA SER A 60 13.02 7.95 -0.90
C SER A 60 14.30 7.36 -0.30
N GLN A 61 14.47 7.41 1.03
CA GLN A 61 15.64 6.88 1.70
C GLN A 61 15.73 5.35 1.53
N THR A 62 16.96 4.85 1.39
CA THR A 62 17.25 3.41 1.28
C THR A 62 17.76 2.80 2.59
N LYS A 63 18.08 3.65 3.57
CA LYS A 63 18.55 3.24 4.90
C LYS A 63 17.75 3.95 5.99
N PRO A 64 17.32 3.24 7.06
CA PRO A 64 16.58 3.86 8.16
C PRO A 64 17.32 5.03 8.82
N SER A 65 18.66 4.94 8.92
CA SER A 65 19.53 5.99 9.49
C SER A 65 19.42 7.35 8.80
N ASP A 66 18.97 7.36 7.55
CA ASP A 66 18.92 8.57 6.73
C ASP A 66 17.52 9.22 6.79
N CYS A 67 16.54 8.56 7.42
CA CYS A 67 15.16 8.98 7.50
C CYS A 67 14.86 9.62 8.86
N ARG A 68 14.66 10.95 8.88
CA ARG A 68 14.40 11.72 10.11
C ARG A 68 13.12 11.28 10.83
N LEU A 69 12.12 10.80 10.08
CA LEU A 69 10.87 10.28 10.63
C LEU A 69 11.03 8.96 11.44
N LEU A 70 12.19 8.31 11.34
CA LEU A 70 12.47 7.07 12.05
C LEU A 70 13.52 7.23 13.16
N GLU A 71 14.05 8.44 13.35
CA GLU A 71 15.01 8.72 14.41
C GLU A 71 14.38 8.45 15.78
N ASP A 72 15.14 7.84 16.69
CA ASP A 72 14.70 7.47 18.04
C ASP A 72 13.44 6.57 18.09
N ARG A 73 13.11 5.90 16.98
CA ARG A 73 12.02 4.92 16.88
C ARG A 73 12.61 3.53 16.61
N PRO A 74 13.03 2.78 17.64
CA PRO A 74 13.78 1.52 17.47
C PRO A 74 13.00 0.41 16.76
N ASN A 75 11.66 0.45 16.81
CA ASN A 75 10.77 -0.50 16.14
C ASN A 75 10.21 0.04 14.81
N ALA A 76 10.77 1.13 14.29
CA ALA A 76 10.29 1.70 13.04
C ALA A 76 10.74 0.89 11.82
N ILE A 77 9.86 0.86 10.81
CA ILE A 77 10.12 0.18 9.55
C ILE A 77 10.21 1.22 8.44
N LEU A 78 11.36 1.24 7.77
CA LEU A 78 11.50 1.97 6.52
C LEU A 78 10.90 1.15 5.37
N LEU A 79 10.09 1.81 4.54
CA LEU A 79 9.58 1.29 3.28
C LEU A 79 10.19 2.12 2.14
N PRO A 80 11.33 1.69 1.56
CA PRO A 80 12.01 2.46 0.52
C PRO A 80 11.15 2.58 -0.75
N ALA A 81 11.00 3.81 -1.23
CA ALA A 81 10.34 4.20 -2.48
C ALA A 81 11.25 5.17 -3.28
N PRO A 82 12.52 4.82 -3.57
CA PRO A 82 13.39 5.69 -4.35
C PRO A 82 12.91 5.77 -5.80
N ILE A 83 13.21 6.90 -6.44
CA ILE A 83 13.04 7.08 -7.88
C ILE A 83 14.40 7.01 -8.58
N HIS A 84 14.40 6.53 -9.82
CA HIS A 84 15.61 6.31 -10.61
C HIS A 84 16.29 7.62 -11.04
N GLU A 85 15.51 8.68 -11.22
CA GLU A 85 15.95 10.02 -11.59
C GLU A 85 15.05 11.05 -10.88
N LEU A 86 15.62 12.19 -10.49
CA LEU A 86 14.85 13.26 -9.88
C LEU A 86 13.88 13.89 -10.89
N GLU A 87 12.67 14.21 -10.45
CA GLU A 87 11.64 14.81 -11.31
C GLU A 87 12.05 16.16 -11.89
N GLU A 88 12.89 16.91 -11.17
CA GLU A 88 13.51 18.14 -11.68
C GLU A 88 14.40 17.88 -12.90
N VAL A 89 15.10 16.74 -12.92
CA VAL A 89 15.93 16.35 -14.06
C VAL A 89 15.05 15.85 -15.21
N SER A 90 14.05 15.00 -14.93
CA SER A 90 13.20 14.41 -15.97
C SER A 90 12.24 15.43 -16.62
N PHE A 91 11.71 16.37 -15.84
CA PHE A 91 10.61 17.26 -16.25
C PHE A 91 10.91 18.75 -16.10
N GLY A 92 12.05 19.14 -15.53
CA GLY A 92 12.43 20.53 -15.28
C GLY A 92 11.75 21.18 -14.08
N VAL A 93 10.95 20.42 -13.33
CA VAL A 93 10.21 20.90 -12.14
C VAL A 93 10.19 19.84 -11.06
N CYS A 94 10.21 20.25 -9.79
CA CYS A 94 10.14 19.34 -8.63
C CYS A 94 8.71 18.87 -8.32
N ALA A 95 7.85 18.74 -9.33
CA ALA A 95 6.46 18.33 -9.15
C ALA A 95 6.38 16.82 -8.90
N PRO A 96 5.81 16.38 -7.76
CA PRO A 96 5.71 14.96 -7.43
C PRO A 96 4.85 14.20 -8.46
N THR A 97 5.48 13.26 -9.16
CA THR A 97 4.88 12.49 -10.28
C THR A 97 5.36 11.04 -10.23
N THR A 98 6.63 10.79 -10.55
CA THR A 98 7.24 9.47 -10.42
C THR A 98 7.29 9.04 -8.96
N SER A 99 7.64 9.96 -8.05
CA SER A 99 7.73 9.72 -6.61
C SER A 99 6.39 9.29 -5.99
N THR A 100 5.29 9.95 -6.38
CA THR A 100 3.94 9.59 -5.91
C THR A 100 3.52 8.24 -6.47
N THR A 101 3.82 7.95 -7.73
CA THR A 101 3.52 6.66 -8.37
C THR A 101 4.25 5.50 -7.69
N VAL A 102 5.55 5.64 -7.42
CA VAL A 102 6.33 4.62 -6.71
C VAL A 102 5.81 4.44 -5.27
N SER A 103 5.47 5.54 -4.59
CA SER A 103 4.90 5.48 -3.22
C SER A 103 3.57 4.72 -3.18
N ILE A 104 2.69 4.94 -4.16
CA ILE A 104 1.43 4.20 -4.31
C ILE A 104 1.72 2.71 -4.54
N ALA A 105 2.64 2.38 -5.45
CA ALA A 105 2.99 0.98 -5.74
C ALA A 105 3.52 0.25 -4.48
N VAL A 106 4.36 0.90 -3.68
CA VAL A 106 4.83 0.35 -2.39
C VAL A 106 3.67 0.17 -1.41
N GLY A 107 2.76 1.14 -1.32
CA GLY A 107 1.57 1.06 -0.47
C GLY A 107 0.61 -0.07 -0.87
N ASP A 108 0.41 -0.29 -2.16
CA ASP A 108 -0.41 -1.38 -2.70
C ASP A 108 0.21 -2.74 -2.38
N MET A 109 1.52 -2.90 -2.61
CA MET A 109 2.23 -4.13 -2.27
C MET A 109 2.16 -4.42 -0.77
N LEU A 110 2.39 -3.42 0.09
CA LEU A 110 2.24 -3.58 1.53
C LEU A 110 0.82 -4.04 1.90
N ALA A 111 -0.21 -3.40 1.34
CA ALA A 111 -1.59 -3.75 1.63
C ALA A 111 -1.93 -5.20 1.23
N LEU A 112 -1.44 -5.64 0.06
CA LEU A 112 -1.63 -7.02 -0.41
C LEU A 112 -0.86 -8.02 0.45
N THR A 113 0.42 -7.77 0.73
CA THR A 113 1.26 -8.66 1.54
C THR A 113 0.72 -8.81 2.97
N VAL A 114 0.28 -7.71 3.60
CA VAL A 114 -0.33 -7.77 4.93
C VAL A 114 -1.65 -8.53 4.88
N ALA A 115 -2.48 -8.31 3.86
CA ALA A 115 -3.76 -9.01 3.73
C ALA A 115 -3.59 -10.52 3.51
N GLU A 116 -2.59 -10.93 2.74
CA GLU A 116 -2.22 -12.34 2.55
C GLU A 116 -1.70 -12.95 3.85
N ALA A 117 -0.85 -12.23 4.60
CA ALA A 117 -0.36 -12.72 5.89
C ALA A 117 -1.47 -12.87 6.94
N LEU A 118 -2.46 -11.95 6.95
CA LEU A 118 -3.57 -11.95 7.91
C LEU A 118 -4.68 -12.94 7.55
N HIS A 119 -4.93 -13.19 6.27
CA HIS A 119 -6.11 -13.92 5.81
C HIS A 119 -5.79 -15.17 4.98
N GLN A 120 -4.56 -15.32 4.48
CA GLN A 120 -4.12 -16.47 3.70
C GLN A 120 -5.08 -16.72 2.50
N GLU A 121 -5.62 -17.93 2.39
CA GLU A 121 -6.58 -18.30 1.34
C GLU A 121 -7.90 -17.49 1.40
N ASP A 122 -8.24 -16.88 2.55
CA ASP A 122 -9.50 -16.17 2.77
C ASP A 122 -9.48 -14.71 2.29
N THR A 123 -8.35 -14.18 1.79
CA THR A 123 -8.24 -12.76 1.37
C THR A 123 -9.33 -12.36 0.37
N LYS A 124 -9.70 -13.27 -0.55
CA LYS A 124 -10.77 -13.04 -1.53
C LYS A 124 -12.15 -12.90 -0.88
N ASP A 125 -12.44 -13.72 0.12
CA ASP A 125 -13.72 -13.69 0.83
C ASP A 125 -13.83 -12.47 1.74
N VAL A 126 -12.72 -12.06 2.38
CA VAL A 126 -12.64 -10.79 3.11
C VAL A 126 -12.94 -9.62 2.18
N PHE A 127 -12.29 -9.57 1.01
CA PHE A 127 -12.53 -8.51 0.03
C PHE A 127 -14.00 -8.47 -0.41
N ARG A 128 -14.60 -9.62 -0.71
CA ARG A 128 -16.00 -9.71 -1.12
C ARG A 128 -16.96 -9.20 -0.04
N ARG A 129 -16.74 -9.57 1.23
CA ARG A 129 -17.56 -9.12 2.36
C ARG A 129 -17.52 -7.60 2.54
N ASN A 130 -16.37 -6.98 2.28
CA ASN A 130 -16.19 -5.53 2.41
C ASN A 130 -16.76 -4.72 1.23
N HIS A 131 -17.24 -5.36 0.16
CA HIS A 131 -17.83 -4.69 -1.01
C HIS A 131 -19.21 -5.27 -1.37
N PRO A 132 -20.22 -5.16 -0.48
CA PRO A 132 -21.53 -5.78 -0.67
C PRO A 132 -22.33 -5.21 -1.86
N GLY A 133 -22.05 -3.97 -2.28
CA GLY A 133 -22.77 -3.28 -3.37
C GLY A 133 -22.05 -3.23 -4.72
N GLY A 134 -20.85 -3.81 -4.85
CA GLY A 134 -19.97 -3.57 -6.00
C GLY A 134 -19.91 -4.71 -7.02
N ALA A 135 -19.82 -4.36 -8.31
CA ALA A 135 -19.56 -5.29 -9.39
C ALA A 135 -18.25 -6.11 -9.21
N ILE A 136 -17.29 -5.60 -8.44
CA ILE A 136 -16.00 -6.26 -8.17
C ILE A 136 -16.17 -7.45 -7.21
N GLY A 137 -17.01 -7.32 -6.17
CA GLY A 137 -17.38 -8.44 -5.30
C GLY A 137 -18.21 -9.51 -6.04
N ALA A 138 -18.97 -9.10 -7.06
CA ALA A 138 -19.73 -10.01 -7.92
C ALA A 138 -18.88 -10.70 -9.02
N LYS A 139 -17.80 -10.06 -9.50
CA LYS A 139 -16.89 -10.59 -10.55
C LYS A 139 -15.88 -11.63 -10.07
N SER A 140 -15.75 -11.88 -8.77
CA SER A 140 -14.96 -13.04 -8.27
C SER A 140 -15.65 -14.40 -8.51
N ARG A 141 -16.69 -14.46 -9.34
CA ARG A 141 -17.29 -15.72 -9.80
C ARG A 141 -16.36 -16.37 -10.83
N ARG A 142 -15.74 -17.48 -10.39
CA ARG A 142 -15.17 -18.56 -11.21
C ARG A 142 -14.01 -18.15 -12.11
N ILE A 143 -12.80 -18.17 -11.55
CA ILE A 143 -11.71 -18.83 -12.27
C ILE A 143 -11.87 -20.32 -11.92
N ASP A 144 -12.86 -20.96 -12.53
CA ASP A 144 -12.97 -22.42 -12.47
C ASP A 144 -11.74 -22.99 -13.19
N LYS A 145 -11.17 -24.03 -12.58
CA LYS A 145 -10.01 -24.82 -13.01
C LYS A 145 -9.81 -24.86 -14.53
N GLU A 146 -8.54 -24.84 -14.95
CA GLU A 146 -8.11 -25.15 -16.32
C GLU A 146 -8.99 -26.24 -16.95
N PRO A 147 -9.43 -26.06 -18.21
CA PRO A 147 -10.22 -27.08 -18.87
C PRO A 147 -9.36 -28.34 -18.95
N THR A 148 -9.78 -29.40 -18.27
CA THR A 148 -9.20 -30.74 -18.42
C THR A 148 -9.33 -31.11 -19.89
N VAL A 149 -8.23 -31.04 -20.63
CA VAL A 149 -8.17 -31.49 -22.02
C VAL A 149 -8.34 -33.01 -21.99
N THR A 150 -9.57 -33.48 -22.19
CA THR A 150 -9.82 -34.86 -22.61
C THR A 150 -9.32 -34.97 -24.05
N THR A 151 -8.14 -35.54 -24.23
CA THR A 151 -7.68 -36.03 -25.54
C THR A 151 -8.56 -37.21 -25.94
N GLY A 152 -9.72 -36.89 -26.53
CA GLY A 152 -10.54 -37.82 -27.30
C GLY A 152 -10.04 -37.85 -28.74
N GLU A 153 -9.77 -39.06 -29.22
CA GLU A 153 -9.29 -39.34 -30.57
C GLU A 153 -10.25 -38.84 -31.68
N SER A 154 -9.64 -38.58 -32.83
CA SER A 154 -10.24 -38.47 -34.18
C SER A 154 -10.80 -37.11 -34.64
N GLY A 155 -10.28 -36.65 -35.78
CA GLY A 155 -10.98 -35.72 -36.68
C GLY A 155 -10.16 -34.53 -37.17
N LEU A 156 -9.36 -34.73 -38.22
CA LEU A 156 -8.88 -33.64 -39.09
C LEU A 156 -10.07 -32.86 -39.65
N ILE A 157 -10.09 -31.53 -39.50
CA ILE A 157 -10.77 -30.63 -40.46
C ILE A 157 -10.06 -29.25 -40.53
N THR A 158 -9.46 -28.96 -41.69
CA THR A 158 -9.27 -27.61 -42.29
C THR A 158 -10.37 -27.39 -43.35
N PRO A 159 -10.61 -26.18 -43.92
CA PRO A 159 -10.70 -24.79 -43.44
C PRO A 159 -12.10 -24.18 -43.88
N PRO A 160 -12.35 -22.85 -44.03
CA PRO A 160 -11.79 -22.06 -45.13
C PRO A 160 -11.34 -20.63 -44.76
N ALA A 161 -10.41 -20.11 -45.56
CA ALA A 161 -10.05 -18.71 -45.62
C ALA A 161 -11.13 -17.91 -46.38
N VAL A 162 -11.46 -16.73 -45.87
CA VAL A 162 -11.88 -15.55 -46.64
C VAL A 162 -11.27 -14.32 -45.98
#